data_AF-R1ERI5-F1
#
_entry.id   AF-R1ERI5-F1
#
_cell.length_a   1.000
_cell.length_b   1.000
_cell.length_c   1.000
_cell.angle_alpha   90.00
_cell.angle_beta   90.00
_cell.angle_gamma   90.00
#
_symmetry.space_group_name_H-M   'P 1'
#
loop_
_entity.id
_entity.type
_entity.pdbx_description
1 polymer ?
#
loop_
_entity_poly.entity_id
_entity_poly.type
_entity_poly.pdbx_seq_one_letter_code
_entity_poly.pdbx_strand_id
1 'polypeptide(L)'
;MSSPLAEAEPLVRRALGFAESFEPAGGSADGEAVRALLASLEEEAAALWPAGWPAAALHEGLERYVMGLLLPKVFATGADAVEDKARVLSAQLDTLAFIGGAHVGIDESQAVGPDWEAALGELGGINSLAAPADKMGAVVRACARLSALVAPSDGSFVRLLALAILRARPARLHSNLEYVARFVDPHQLWSPEAGEPFTIARAAVQYLAHLDPAALSTPSHGRG
;
A
#
# COMPACT_ATOMS: atom_id res chain seq x y z
N MET A 1 15.78 -33.69 -18.58
CA MET A 1 14.84 -32.56 -18.51
C MET A 1 15.59 -31.45 -17.81
N SER A 2 15.72 -30.27 -18.42
CA SER A 2 16.32 -29.12 -17.74
C SER A 2 15.48 -28.74 -16.53
N SER A 3 16.12 -28.26 -15.46
CA SER A 3 15.38 -27.77 -14.30
C SER A 3 14.62 -26.50 -14.70
N PRO A 4 13.37 -26.28 -14.24
CA PRO A 4 12.64 -25.03 -14.46
C PRO A 4 13.44 -23.78 -14.07
N LEU A 5 14.33 -23.89 -13.08
CA LEU A 5 15.24 -22.82 -12.67
C LEU A 5 16.30 -22.48 -13.74
N ALA A 6 16.80 -23.48 -14.46
CA ALA A 6 17.76 -23.27 -15.55
C ALA A 6 17.07 -22.66 -16.78
N GLU A 7 15.81 -23.03 -17.03
CA GLU A 7 15.01 -22.45 -18.12
C GLU A 7 14.64 -20.98 -17.87
N ALA A 8 14.52 -20.58 -16.60
CA ALA A 8 14.25 -19.19 -16.20
C ALA A 8 15.47 -18.26 -16.29
N GLU A 9 16.67 -18.78 -16.54
CA GLU A 9 17.92 -17.99 -16.55
C GLU A 9 17.86 -16.73 -17.46
N PRO A 10 17.29 -16.78 -18.69
CA PRO A 10 17.18 -15.59 -19.54
C PRO A 10 16.34 -14.47 -18.90
N LEU A 11 15.20 -14.83 -18.30
CA LEU A 11 14.30 -13.89 -17.61
C LEU A 11 15.01 -13.24 -16.42
N VAL A 12 15.67 -14.05 -15.60
CA VAL A 12 16.44 -13.61 -14.42
C VAL A 12 17.54 -12.65 -14.84
N ARG A 13 18.32 -12.99 -15.86
CA ARG A 13 19.42 -12.17 -16.37
C ARG A 13 18.92 -10.82 -16.88
N ARG A 14 17.81 -10.80 -17.62
CA ARG A 14 17.21 -9.54 -18.12
C ARG A 14 16.68 -8.66 -16.99
N ALA A 15 15.97 -9.24 -16.03
CA ALA A 15 15.46 -8.50 -14.88
C ALA A 15 16.58 -7.89 -14.02
N LEU A 16 17.66 -8.64 -13.79
CA LEU A 16 18.85 -8.14 -13.10
C LEU A 16 19.54 -7.03 -13.89
N GLY A 17 19.78 -7.24 -15.19
CA GLY A 17 20.39 -6.21 -16.04
C GLY A 17 19.58 -4.92 -16.12
N PHE A 18 18.24 -5.04 -16.18
CA PHE A 18 17.36 -3.88 -16.04
C PHE A 18 17.56 -3.22 -14.68
N ALA A 19 17.46 -3.97 -13.57
CA ALA A 19 17.59 -3.40 -12.23
C ALA A 19 18.94 -2.71 -11.98
N GLU A 20 20.03 -3.24 -12.53
CA GLU A 20 21.37 -2.63 -12.48
C GLU A 20 21.41 -1.29 -13.21
N SER A 21 20.91 -1.26 -14.45
CA SER A 21 20.90 -0.08 -15.33
C SER A 21 19.79 0.93 -15.05
N PHE A 22 18.76 0.56 -14.28
CA PHE A 22 17.59 1.39 -14.06
C PHE A 22 17.91 2.56 -13.14
N GLU A 23 17.73 3.77 -13.66
CA GLU A 23 17.90 5.03 -12.96
C GLU A 23 16.53 5.73 -12.83
N PRO A 24 15.95 5.76 -11.62
CA PRO A 24 14.61 6.27 -11.42
C PRO A 24 14.53 7.79 -11.61
N ALA A 25 13.68 8.25 -12.52
CA ALA A 25 13.52 9.67 -12.84
C ALA A 25 12.52 10.39 -11.92
N GLY A 26 11.64 9.64 -11.26
CA GLY A 26 10.51 10.20 -10.51
C GLY A 26 9.18 10.02 -11.24
N GLY A 27 8.09 9.87 -10.48
CA GLY A 27 6.73 9.89 -11.04
C GLY A 27 6.37 8.69 -11.94
N SER A 28 5.43 8.90 -12.86
CA SER A 28 4.75 7.85 -13.63
C SER A 28 5.64 7.16 -14.68
N ALA A 29 6.69 7.82 -15.16
CA ALA A 29 7.60 7.29 -16.16
C ALA A 29 8.31 6.02 -15.67
N ASP A 30 8.70 5.98 -14.39
CA ASP A 30 9.28 4.78 -13.78
C ASP A 30 8.31 3.60 -13.78
N GLY A 31 7.04 3.86 -13.45
CA GLY A 31 6.01 2.83 -13.47
C GLY A 31 5.79 2.28 -14.88
N GLU A 32 5.81 3.15 -15.89
CA GLU A 32 5.69 2.75 -17.30
C GLU A 32 6.87 1.89 -17.75
N ALA A 33 8.10 2.28 -17.41
CA ALA A 33 9.30 1.51 -17.74
C ALA A 33 9.29 0.11 -17.10
N VAL A 34 8.87 0.01 -15.83
CA VAL A 34 8.73 -1.28 -15.15
C VAL A 34 7.66 -2.15 -15.79
N ARG A 35 6.48 -1.59 -16.12
CA ARG A 35 5.41 -2.35 -16.79
C ARG A 35 5.82 -2.83 -18.18
N ALA A 36 6.56 -2.02 -18.93
CA ALA A 36 7.10 -2.42 -20.23
C ALA A 36 8.09 -3.60 -20.08
N LEU A 37 8.93 -3.59 -19.04
CA LEU A 37 9.78 -4.74 -18.72
C LEU A 37 8.94 -5.97 -18.40
N LEU A 38 7.96 -5.87 -17.50
CA LEU A 38 7.12 -7.00 -17.09
C LEU A 38 6.42 -7.64 -18.30
N ALA A 39 5.78 -6.84 -19.16
CA ALA A 39 5.16 -7.34 -20.38
C ALA A 39 6.15 -8.09 -21.28
N SER A 40 7.37 -7.55 -21.46
CA SER A 40 8.40 -8.22 -22.26
C SER A 40 8.95 -9.50 -21.62
N LEU A 41 8.92 -9.62 -20.29
CA LEU A 41 9.29 -10.84 -19.58
C LEU A 41 8.18 -11.89 -19.66
N GLU A 42 6.92 -11.47 -19.64
CA GLU A 42 5.77 -12.35 -19.83
C GLU A 42 5.73 -12.96 -21.24
N GLU A 43 6.01 -12.18 -22.28
CA GLU A 43 6.12 -12.67 -23.66
C GLU A 43 7.22 -13.73 -23.80
N GLU A 44 8.40 -13.46 -23.21
CA GLU A 44 9.51 -14.40 -23.22
C GLU A 44 9.20 -15.65 -22.39
N ALA A 45 8.57 -15.50 -21.23
CA ALA A 45 8.13 -16.61 -20.39
C ALA A 45 7.08 -17.48 -21.09
N ALA A 46 6.15 -16.89 -21.85
CA ALA A 46 5.18 -17.63 -22.65
C ALA A 46 5.84 -18.44 -23.78
N ALA A 47 6.94 -17.93 -24.35
CA ALA A 47 7.74 -18.66 -25.34
C ALA A 47 8.53 -19.82 -24.70
N LEU A 48 9.08 -19.63 -23.50
CA LEU A 48 9.80 -20.65 -22.74
C LEU A 48 8.87 -21.76 -22.22
N TRP A 49 7.67 -21.38 -21.76
CA TRP A 49 6.67 -22.29 -21.21
C TRP A 49 5.29 -22.14 -21.89
N PRO A 50 5.10 -22.68 -23.12
CA PRO A 50 3.85 -22.53 -23.86
C PRO A 50 2.63 -23.20 -23.19
N ALA A 51 2.86 -24.29 -22.45
CA ALA A 51 1.86 -24.94 -21.61
C ALA A 51 1.92 -24.48 -20.14
N GLY A 52 2.52 -23.31 -19.91
CA GLY A 52 3.01 -22.84 -18.62
C GLY A 52 1.95 -22.34 -17.64
N TRP A 53 2.31 -21.29 -16.92
CA TRP A 53 1.59 -20.79 -15.76
C TRP A 53 0.36 -19.97 -16.18
N PRO A 54 -0.71 -19.94 -15.36
CA PRO A 54 -1.78 -18.95 -15.55
C PRO A 54 -1.20 -17.54 -15.63
N ALA A 55 -1.65 -16.73 -16.59
CA ALA A 55 -1.08 -15.41 -16.85
C ALA A 55 -1.01 -14.52 -15.60
N ALA A 56 -2.05 -14.53 -14.77
CA ALA A 56 -2.08 -13.79 -13.51
C ALA A 56 -0.97 -14.24 -12.53
N ALA A 57 -0.78 -15.55 -12.35
CA ALA A 57 0.26 -16.07 -11.46
C ALA A 57 1.67 -15.76 -11.98
N LEU A 58 1.86 -15.77 -13.30
CA LEU A 58 3.11 -15.37 -13.93
C LEU A 58 3.40 -13.88 -13.70
N HIS A 59 2.43 -13.01 -13.97
CA HIS A 59 2.53 -11.58 -13.74
C HIS A 59 2.89 -11.27 -12.28
N GLU A 60 2.15 -11.84 -11.32
CA GLU A 60 2.42 -11.66 -9.90
C GLU A 60 3.83 -12.11 -9.50
N GLY A 61 4.28 -13.26 -10.01
CA GLY A 61 5.62 -13.77 -9.73
C GLY A 61 6.71 -12.84 -10.27
N LEU A 62 6.56 -12.37 -11.51
CA LEU A 62 7.48 -11.45 -12.16
C LEU A 62 7.48 -10.07 -11.47
N GLU A 63 6.30 -9.54 -11.12
CA GLU A 63 6.17 -8.26 -10.41
C GLU A 63 6.88 -8.33 -9.05
N ARG A 64 6.64 -9.37 -8.25
CA ARG A 64 7.34 -9.55 -6.96
C ARG A 64 8.84 -9.63 -7.13
N TYR A 65 9.32 -10.36 -8.13
CA TYR A 65 10.74 -10.50 -8.38
C TYR A 65 11.38 -9.17 -8.81
N VAL A 66 10.86 -8.55 -9.87
CA VAL A 66 11.37 -7.28 -10.41
C VAL A 66 11.29 -6.16 -9.37
N MET A 67 10.15 -6.00 -8.71
CA MET A 67 9.99 -4.94 -7.71
C MET A 67 10.80 -5.21 -6.45
N GLY A 68 11.05 -6.48 -6.10
CA GLY A 68 12.01 -6.83 -5.06
C GLY A 68 13.43 -6.37 -5.36
N LEU A 69 13.88 -6.51 -6.61
CA LEU A 69 15.19 -6.00 -7.06
C LEU A 69 15.25 -4.47 -7.06
N LEU A 70 14.17 -3.81 -7.47
CA LEU A 70 14.12 -2.36 -7.61
C LEU A 70 13.86 -1.63 -6.29
N LEU A 71 13.27 -2.28 -5.28
CA LEU A 71 12.81 -1.65 -4.05
C LEU A 71 13.87 -0.72 -3.41
N PRO A 72 15.15 -1.09 -3.28
CA PRO A 72 16.18 -0.21 -2.71
C PRO A 72 16.42 1.08 -3.51
N LYS A 73 16.16 1.07 -4.82
CA LYS A 73 16.34 2.23 -5.73
C LYS A 73 15.11 3.10 -5.84
N VAL A 74 13.90 2.53 -5.72
CA VAL A 74 12.65 3.24 -6.06
C VAL A 74 11.76 3.55 -4.87
N PHE A 75 11.98 2.89 -3.73
CA PHE A 75 11.17 3.11 -2.54
C PHE A 75 11.70 4.29 -1.74
N ALA A 76 10.91 5.36 -1.70
CA ALA A 76 11.20 6.57 -0.93
C ALA A 76 12.56 7.21 -1.25
N THR A 77 12.89 7.25 -2.54
CA THR A 77 14.15 7.80 -3.07
C THR A 77 14.02 9.20 -3.68
N GLY A 78 12.90 9.89 -3.47
CA GLY A 78 12.71 11.30 -3.85
C GLY A 78 12.96 12.23 -2.66
N ALA A 79 14.06 12.97 -2.69
CA ALA A 79 14.67 13.62 -1.52
C ALA A 79 13.80 14.62 -0.74
N ASP A 80 12.84 15.36 -1.33
CA ASP A 80 12.35 16.59 -0.65
C ASP A 80 10.83 16.70 -0.44
N ALA A 81 10.04 15.62 -0.60
CA ALA A 81 8.60 15.70 -0.31
C ALA A 81 7.96 14.41 0.20
N VAL A 82 8.26 13.26 -0.41
CA VAL A 82 7.58 12.01 -0.04
C VAL A 82 8.07 11.51 1.32
N GLU A 83 9.38 11.51 1.54
CA GLU A 83 9.95 11.07 2.81
C GLU A 83 9.72 12.10 3.92
N ASP A 84 9.74 13.40 3.62
CA ASP A 84 9.38 14.43 4.59
C ASP A 84 7.91 14.32 5.01
N LYS A 85 6.98 14.11 4.07
CA LYS A 85 5.59 13.82 4.40
C LYS A 85 5.44 12.51 5.17
N ALA A 86 6.25 11.50 4.90
CA ALA A 86 6.25 10.26 5.66
C ALA A 86 6.73 10.47 7.11
N ARG A 87 7.78 11.27 7.32
CA ARG A 87 8.26 11.66 8.65
C ARG A 87 7.23 12.50 9.39
N VAL A 88 6.63 13.49 8.72
CA VAL A 88 5.57 14.34 9.28
C VAL A 88 4.37 13.48 9.68
N LEU A 89 3.92 12.57 8.82
CA LEU A 89 2.84 11.65 9.16
C LEU A 89 3.21 10.78 10.36
N SER A 90 4.41 10.21 10.39
CA SER A 90 4.85 9.37 11.52
C SER A 90 4.85 10.16 12.83
N ALA A 91 5.43 11.36 12.84
CA ALA A 91 5.44 12.23 14.01
C ALA A 91 4.01 12.61 14.44
N GLN A 92 3.12 12.83 13.48
CA GLN A 92 1.71 13.09 13.74
C GLN A 92 1.01 11.87 14.36
N LEU A 93 1.30 10.64 13.93
CA LEU A 93 0.75 9.45 14.58
C LEU A 93 1.21 9.33 16.05
N ASP A 94 2.44 9.77 16.36
CA ASP A 94 2.96 9.79 17.72
C ASP A 94 2.25 10.85 18.59
N THR A 95 1.99 12.05 18.06
CA THR A 95 1.24 13.09 18.81
C THR A 95 -0.22 12.68 19.05
N LEU A 96 -0.81 11.95 18.11
CA LEU A 96 -2.18 11.45 18.18
C LEU A 96 -2.32 10.14 18.98
N ALA A 97 -1.23 9.61 19.56
CA ALA A 97 -1.23 8.31 20.23
C ALA A 97 -2.27 8.15 21.36
N PHE A 98 -2.73 9.25 21.96
CA PHE A 98 -3.74 9.27 23.02
C PHE A 98 -5.19 9.12 22.51
N ILE A 99 -5.41 9.19 21.20
CA ILE A 99 -6.75 9.22 20.59
C ILE A 99 -7.42 7.85 20.64
N GLY A 100 -8.52 7.78 21.38
CA GLY A 100 -9.56 6.75 21.31
C GLY A 100 -10.63 7.03 20.24
N GLY A 101 -11.49 6.05 19.97
CA GLY A 101 -12.58 6.14 19.00
C GLY A 101 -13.51 7.33 19.25
N ALA A 102 -13.82 7.64 20.52
CA ALA A 102 -14.71 8.75 20.88
C ALA A 102 -14.23 10.11 20.36
N HIS A 103 -12.91 10.35 20.31
CA HIS A 103 -12.34 11.61 19.82
C HIS A 103 -12.54 11.81 18.31
N VAL A 104 -12.72 10.72 17.56
CA VAL A 104 -12.96 10.73 16.12
C VAL A 104 -14.41 10.34 15.78
N GLY A 105 -15.30 10.31 16.77
CA GLY A 105 -16.71 9.97 16.59
C GLY A 105 -16.92 8.54 16.10
N ILE A 106 -16.13 7.60 16.62
CA ILE A 106 -16.26 6.15 16.42
C ILE A 106 -16.58 5.51 17.77
N ASP A 107 -17.58 4.64 17.81
CA ASP A 107 -17.87 3.87 19.02
C ASP A 107 -16.74 2.85 19.25
N GLU A 108 -16.20 2.75 20.46
CA GLU A 108 -15.09 1.82 20.76
C GLU A 108 -15.47 0.36 20.50
N SER A 109 -16.76 0.02 20.55
CA SER A 109 -17.24 -1.32 20.17
C SER A 109 -17.07 -1.64 18.67
N GLN A 110 -16.90 -0.62 17.82
CA GLN A 110 -16.59 -0.77 16.40
C GLN A 110 -15.08 -0.92 16.14
N ALA A 111 -14.24 -0.67 17.16
CA ALA A 111 -12.78 -0.70 17.06
C ALA A 111 -12.16 -1.87 17.86
N VAL A 112 -12.88 -3.00 17.90
CA VAL A 112 -12.49 -4.23 18.59
C VAL A 112 -12.94 -5.47 17.82
N GLY A 113 -12.36 -6.63 18.16
CA GLY A 113 -12.79 -7.92 17.61
C GLY A 113 -11.95 -8.41 16.42
N PRO A 114 -12.27 -9.58 15.86
CA PRO A 114 -11.40 -10.29 14.93
C PRO A 114 -11.20 -9.55 13.60
N ASP A 115 -12.25 -8.93 13.04
CA ASP A 115 -12.11 -8.16 11.79
C ASP A 115 -11.29 -6.88 12.00
N TRP A 116 -11.44 -6.23 13.17
CA TRP A 116 -10.59 -5.10 13.55
C TRP A 116 -9.12 -5.50 13.63
N GLU A 117 -8.78 -6.54 14.41
CA GLU A 117 -7.41 -7.02 14.56
C GLU A 117 -6.81 -7.49 13.22
N ALA A 118 -7.61 -8.14 12.37
CA ALA A 118 -7.19 -8.52 11.03
C ALA A 118 -6.88 -7.29 10.17
N ALA A 119 -7.70 -6.24 10.23
CA ALA A 119 -7.42 -4.99 9.53
C ALA A 119 -6.11 -4.34 10.01
N LEU A 120 -5.85 -4.35 11.33
CA LEU A 120 -4.60 -3.84 11.89
C LEU A 120 -3.39 -4.63 11.38
N GLY A 121 -3.50 -5.96 11.30
CA GLY A 121 -2.45 -6.83 10.78
C GLY A 121 -2.11 -6.55 9.31
N GLU A 122 -3.13 -6.40 8.46
CA GLU A 122 -2.96 -6.05 7.04
C GLU A 122 -2.24 -4.71 6.88
N LEU A 123 -2.67 -3.68 7.62
CA LEU A 123 -2.05 -2.36 7.59
C LEU A 123 -0.61 -2.40 8.12
N GLY A 124 -0.38 -3.02 9.28
CA GLY A 124 0.93 -3.12 9.91
C GLY A 124 1.96 -3.86 9.05
N GLY A 125 1.51 -4.83 8.24
CA GLY A 125 2.34 -5.61 7.33
C GLY A 125 2.75 -4.90 6.03
N ILE A 126 2.14 -3.77 5.67
CA ILE A 126 2.30 -3.17 4.32
C ILE A 126 3.76 -2.91 3.94
N ASN A 127 4.60 -2.52 4.90
CA ASN A 127 5.99 -2.13 4.65
C ASN A 127 6.92 -3.33 4.38
N SER A 128 6.51 -4.57 4.67
CA SER A 128 7.30 -5.78 4.40
C SER A 128 7.12 -6.29 2.96
N LEU A 129 6.11 -5.79 2.25
CA LEU A 129 5.79 -6.20 0.88
C LEU A 129 6.68 -5.45 -0.11
N ALA A 130 7.10 -6.10 -1.19
CA ALA A 130 7.87 -5.44 -2.26
C ALA A 130 6.99 -5.04 -3.44
N ALA A 131 6.09 -5.93 -3.88
CA ALA A 131 5.22 -5.68 -5.02
C ALA A 131 4.17 -4.59 -4.72
N PRO A 132 3.93 -3.66 -5.66
CA PRO A 132 2.89 -2.65 -5.50
C PRO A 132 1.49 -3.26 -5.45
N ALA A 133 1.19 -4.33 -6.20
CA ALA A 133 -0.10 -5.02 -6.12
C ALA A 133 -0.32 -5.66 -4.74
N ASP A 134 0.71 -6.29 -4.15
CA ASP A 134 0.60 -6.86 -2.80
C ASP A 134 0.35 -5.76 -1.74
N LYS A 135 1.05 -4.62 -1.83
CA LYS A 135 0.82 -3.46 -0.97
C LYS A 135 -0.58 -2.88 -1.11
N MET A 136 -1.08 -2.76 -2.35
CA MET A 136 -2.45 -2.33 -2.63
C MET A 136 -3.45 -3.33 -2.07
N GLY A 137 -3.19 -4.63 -2.23
CA GLY A 137 -4.00 -5.72 -1.71
C GLY A 137 -4.11 -5.71 -0.18
N ALA A 138 -3.05 -5.33 0.54
CA ALA A 138 -3.10 -5.14 1.99
C ALA A 138 -4.11 -4.05 2.39
N VAL A 139 -4.13 -2.93 1.66
CA VAL A 139 -5.12 -1.85 1.87
C VAL A 139 -6.54 -2.35 1.57
N VAL A 140 -6.72 -3.04 0.44
CA VAL A 140 -8.03 -3.59 0.05
C VAL A 140 -8.55 -4.58 1.09
N ARG A 141 -7.70 -5.51 1.57
CA ARG A 141 -8.06 -6.47 2.62
C ARG A 141 -8.38 -5.77 3.93
N ALA A 142 -7.60 -4.75 4.33
CA ALA A 142 -7.92 -3.97 5.53
C ALA A 142 -9.30 -3.29 5.43
N CYS A 143 -9.60 -2.63 4.31
CA CYS A 143 -10.92 -2.02 4.08
C CYS A 143 -12.04 -3.07 4.04
N ALA A 144 -11.81 -4.24 3.44
CA ALA A 144 -12.78 -5.33 3.41
C ALA A 144 -13.06 -5.92 4.81
N ARG A 145 -12.10 -5.89 5.74
CA ARG A 145 -12.34 -6.25 7.14
C ARG A 145 -13.14 -5.19 7.87
N LEU A 146 -12.78 -3.92 7.69
CA LEU A 146 -13.50 -2.81 8.33
C LEU A 146 -14.93 -2.65 7.81
N SER A 147 -15.22 -3.09 6.57
CA SER A 147 -16.57 -3.03 5.99
C SER A 147 -17.58 -3.92 6.72
N ALA A 148 -17.12 -4.94 7.45
CA ALA A 148 -17.94 -5.75 8.32
C ALA A 148 -18.38 -5.00 9.60
N LEU A 149 -17.68 -3.93 9.97
CA LEU A 149 -17.91 -3.14 11.18
C LEU A 149 -18.71 -1.85 10.87
N VAL A 150 -18.37 -1.20 9.75
CA VAL A 150 -19.02 0.01 9.25
C VAL A 150 -19.07 -0.06 7.73
N ALA A 151 -20.21 0.23 7.12
CA ALA A 151 -20.32 0.22 5.66
C ALA A 151 -19.39 1.28 5.03
N PRO A 152 -18.70 1.00 3.91
CA PRO A 152 -17.86 2.00 3.23
C PRO A 152 -18.59 3.28 2.80
N SER A 153 -19.91 3.19 2.56
CA SER A 153 -20.77 4.33 2.24
C SER A 153 -21.10 5.22 3.44
N ASP A 154 -20.83 4.76 4.66
CA ASP A 154 -21.01 5.55 5.87
C ASP A 154 -19.88 6.59 6.00
N GLY A 155 -20.24 7.85 6.26
CA GLY A 155 -19.28 8.93 6.42
C GLY A 155 -18.31 8.76 7.61
N SER A 156 -18.55 7.78 8.49
CA SER A 156 -17.63 7.37 9.57
C SER A 156 -16.55 6.39 9.12
N PHE A 157 -16.67 5.74 7.96
CA PHE A 157 -15.71 4.73 7.50
C PHE A 157 -14.28 5.27 7.37
N VAL A 158 -14.12 6.47 6.82
CA VAL A 158 -12.80 7.14 6.72
C VAL A 158 -12.19 7.34 8.11
N ARG A 159 -13.01 7.70 9.12
CA ARG A 159 -12.54 7.90 10.50
C ARG A 159 -12.23 6.57 11.19
N LEU A 160 -12.99 5.51 10.91
CA LEU A 160 -12.68 4.15 11.38
C LEU A 160 -11.34 3.67 10.81
N LEU A 161 -11.12 3.85 9.50
CA LEU A 161 -9.84 3.52 8.86
C LEU A 161 -8.69 4.37 9.39
N ALA A 162 -8.91 5.66 9.64
CA ALA A 162 -7.92 6.53 10.26
C ALA A 162 -7.54 6.05 11.68
N LEU A 163 -8.53 5.64 12.48
CA LEU A 163 -8.29 5.04 13.79
C LEU A 163 -7.50 3.71 13.65
N ALA A 164 -7.84 2.88 12.66
CA ALA A 164 -7.12 1.63 12.40
C ALA A 164 -5.66 1.89 12.02
N ILE A 165 -5.39 2.88 11.16
CA ILE A 165 -4.02 3.32 10.82
C ILE A 165 -3.28 3.79 12.08
N LEU A 166 -3.93 4.59 12.92
CA LEU A 166 -3.33 5.08 14.17
C LEU A 166 -2.98 3.95 15.14
N ARG A 167 -3.82 2.90 15.24
CA ARG A 167 -3.56 1.73 16.08
C ARG A 167 -2.52 0.79 15.49
N ALA A 168 -2.55 0.55 14.18
CA ALA A 168 -1.60 -0.32 13.48
C ALA A 168 -0.20 0.29 13.36
N ARG A 169 -0.09 1.62 13.32
CA ARG A 169 1.16 2.38 13.12
C ARG A 169 2.04 1.83 11.97
N PRO A 170 1.49 1.74 10.75
CA PRO A 170 2.22 1.22 9.60
C PRO A 170 3.46 2.07 9.29
N ALA A 171 4.63 1.42 9.31
CA ALA A 171 5.90 2.08 9.01
C ALA A 171 5.89 2.68 7.60
N ARG A 172 6.28 3.96 7.48
CA ARG A 172 6.42 4.68 6.20
C ARG A 172 5.16 4.61 5.33
N LEU A 173 3.96 4.65 5.93
CA LEU A 173 2.69 4.49 5.21
C LEU A 173 2.55 5.45 4.02
N HIS A 174 2.87 6.73 4.20
CA HIS A 174 2.82 7.71 3.09
C HIS A 174 3.69 7.26 1.91
N SER A 175 4.94 6.85 2.16
CA SER A 175 5.84 6.33 1.13
C SER A 175 5.31 5.03 0.49
N ASN A 176 4.65 4.16 1.26
CA ASN A 176 3.98 2.96 0.73
C ASN A 176 2.86 3.31 -0.25
N LEU A 177 1.99 4.27 0.09
CA LEU A 177 0.89 4.68 -0.79
C LEU A 177 1.39 5.37 -2.06
N GLU A 178 2.38 6.26 -1.95
CA GLU A 178 2.97 6.91 -3.14
C GLU A 178 3.70 5.90 -4.03
N TYR A 179 4.35 4.90 -3.44
CA TYR A 179 4.96 3.79 -4.18
C TYR A 179 3.91 2.97 -4.96
N VAL A 180 2.79 2.61 -4.32
CA VAL A 180 1.68 1.92 -4.99
C VAL A 180 1.15 2.76 -6.16
N ALA A 181 0.84 4.03 -5.92
CA ALA A 181 0.30 4.93 -6.95
C ALA A 181 1.24 5.08 -8.15
N ARG A 182 2.55 4.91 -7.93
CA ARG A 182 3.58 5.02 -8.97
C ARG A 182 3.71 3.77 -9.82
N PHE A 183 3.69 2.59 -9.21
CA PHE A 183 4.10 1.34 -9.88
C PHE A 183 2.95 0.38 -10.21
N VAL A 184 1.81 0.45 -9.50
CA VAL A 184 0.68 -0.42 -9.83
C VAL A 184 0.14 -0.13 -11.24
N ASP A 185 -0.53 -1.10 -11.84
CA ASP A 185 -1.30 -0.88 -13.07
C ASP A 185 -2.33 0.26 -12.83
N PRO A 186 -2.29 1.36 -13.62
CA PRO A 186 -3.26 2.44 -13.52
C PRO A 186 -4.72 1.99 -13.59
N HIS A 187 -5.01 0.90 -14.30
CA HIS A 187 -6.37 0.33 -14.35
C HIS A 187 -6.86 -0.13 -12.98
N GLN A 188 -5.98 -0.62 -12.10
CA GLN A 188 -6.34 -0.99 -10.73
C GLN A 188 -6.66 0.23 -9.86
N LEU A 189 -5.99 1.37 -10.09
CA LEU A 189 -6.30 2.61 -9.37
C LEU A 189 -7.68 3.17 -9.71
N TRP A 190 -8.22 2.81 -10.88
CA TRP A 190 -9.55 3.23 -11.33
C TRP A 190 -10.62 2.16 -11.15
N SER A 191 -10.25 0.94 -10.72
CA SER A 191 -11.23 -0.10 -10.48
C SER A 191 -12.00 0.16 -9.18
N PRO A 192 -13.30 -0.16 -9.12
CA PRO A 192 -14.05 -0.10 -7.87
C PRO A 192 -13.47 -1.02 -6.79
N GLU A 193 -12.98 -2.21 -7.18
CA GLU A 193 -12.55 -3.23 -6.22
C GLU A 193 -11.24 -2.89 -5.51
N ALA A 194 -10.34 -2.16 -6.17
CA ALA A 194 -9.03 -1.82 -5.62
C ALA A 194 -8.83 -0.31 -5.46
N GLY A 195 -9.23 0.48 -6.47
CA GLY A 195 -9.06 1.93 -6.51
C GLY A 195 -9.88 2.68 -5.46
N GLU A 196 -11.12 2.25 -5.19
CA GLU A 196 -11.96 2.89 -4.17
C GLU A 196 -11.38 2.69 -2.75
N PRO A 197 -11.09 1.45 -2.28
CA PRO A 197 -10.40 1.25 -1.00
C PRO A 197 -9.09 2.04 -0.87
N PHE A 198 -8.30 2.09 -1.95
CA PHE A 198 -7.04 2.82 -1.97
C PHE A 198 -7.23 4.34 -1.84
N THR A 199 -8.25 4.89 -2.52
CA THR A 199 -8.63 6.31 -2.42
C THR A 199 -9.10 6.66 -1.01
N ILE A 200 -9.92 5.80 -0.39
CA ILE A 200 -10.38 5.94 0.99
C ILE A 200 -9.18 5.94 1.95
N ALA A 201 -8.20 5.05 1.76
CA ALA A 201 -6.99 5.03 2.58
C ALA A 201 -6.18 6.32 2.46
N ARG A 202 -6.03 6.88 1.26
CA ARG A 202 -5.38 8.20 1.07
C ARG A 202 -6.15 9.32 1.78
N ALA A 203 -7.49 9.29 1.73
CA ALA A 203 -8.33 10.24 2.46
C ALA A 203 -8.16 10.10 3.98
N ALA A 204 -8.07 8.88 4.51
CA ALA A 204 -7.81 8.64 5.93
C ALA A 204 -6.43 9.16 6.39
N VAL A 205 -5.39 8.97 5.57
CA VAL A 205 -4.06 9.54 5.82
C VAL A 205 -4.11 11.07 5.81
N GLN A 206 -4.80 11.67 4.84
CA GLN A 206 -4.99 13.13 4.80
C GLN A 206 -5.77 13.63 6.02
N TYR A 207 -6.80 12.92 6.46
CA TYR A 207 -7.54 13.25 7.67
C TYR A 207 -6.63 13.29 8.90
N LEU A 208 -5.79 12.26 9.11
CA LEU A 208 -4.83 12.22 10.22
C LEU A 208 -3.80 13.35 10.17
N ALA A 209 -3.31 13.67 8.96
CA ALA A 209 -2.33 14.73 8.75
C ALA A 209 -2.86 16.14 9.11
N HIS A 210 -4.18 16.35 9.06
CA HIS A 210 -4.82 17.64 9.37
C HIS A 210 -5.57 17.64 10.71
N LEU A 211 -5.53 16.53 11.45
CA LEU A 211 -6.22 16.41 12.72
C LEU A 211 -5.47 17.22 13.79
N ASP A 212 -6.13 18.20 14.40
CA ASP A 212 -5.53 19.04 15.46
C ASP A 212 -5.59 18.31 16.82
N PRO A 213 -4.45 17.90 17.40
CA PRO A 213 -4.44 17.24 18.71
C PRO A 213 -4.97 18.13 19.84
N ALA A 214 -4.80 19.45 19.75
CA ALA A 214 -5.21 20.39 20.77
C ALA A 214 -6.73 20.53 20.84
N ALA A 215 -7.40 20.53 19.67
CA ALA A 215 -8.86 20.52 19.58
C ALA A 215 -9.47 19.27 20.23
N LEU A 216 -8.77 18.13 20.16
CA LEU A 216 -9.23 16.85 20.70
C LEU A 216 -8.90 16.63 22.19
N SER A 217 -7.97 17.41 22.74
CA SER A 217 -7.51 17.27 24.14
C SER A 217 -8.35 18.08 25.14
N THR A 218 -9.31 18.89 24.68
CA THR A 218 -10.11 19.71 25.58
C THR A 218 -11.19 18.87 26.27
N PRO A 219 -11.22 18.80 27.62
CA PRO A 219 -12.35 18.22 28.31
C PRO A 219 -13.55 19.10 27.98
N SER A 220 -14.59 18.51 27.39
CA SER A 220 -15.93 19.11 27.37
C SER A 220 -16.25 19.50 28.80
N HIS A 221 -16.15 20.79 29.11
CA HIS A 221 -16.59 21.31 30.39
C HIS A 221 -18.10 21.09 30.43
N GLY A 222 -18.53 20.03 31.12
CA GLY A 222 -19.88 19.91 31.62
C GLY A 222 -20.17 21.15 32.46
N ARG A 223 -20.93 22.09 31.90
CA ARG A 223 -21.67 23.05 32.71
C ARG A 223 -22.94 22.33 33.12
N GLY A 224 -23.12 22.22 34.43
CA GLY A 224 -24.30 21.62 35.07
C GLY A 224 -25.54 22.49 34.99
#